data_AF-A0A7V9ZIT7-F1
#
_entry.id   AF-A0A7V9ZIT7-F1
#
_cell.length_a   1.000
_cell.length_b   1.000
_cell.length_c   1.000
_cell.angle_alpha   90.00
_cell.angle_beta   90.00
_cell.angle_gamma   90.00
#
_symmetry.space_group_name_H-M   'P 1'
#
loop_
_entity.id
_entity.type
_entity.pdbx_description
1 polymer ?
#
loop_
_entity_poly.entity_id
_entity_poly.type
_entity_poly.pdbx_seq_one_letter_code
_entity_poly.pdbx_strand_id
1 'polypeptide(L)'
;MPIQSIRSRVGNRKVFTAGFVALLLAAAPFARAGDGSPVLATERSESNPAVSIGYIAWSQNSAARPRHEDLYAQPDGAAKFKVNAPRTEGFGGNIDGSTLVYTQWRNGRGDIKFFNLEDRTRVESRVPEAGYDIRAQLR
;
A
#
# COMPACT_ATOMS: atom_id res chain seq x y z
N MET A 1 -23.90 72.11 -21.33
CA MET A 1 -24.33 72.62 -20.00
C MET A 1 -23.29 72.23 -18.96
N PRO A 2 -23.00 73.08 -17.96
CA PRO A 2 -21.67 73.20 -17.35
C PRO A 2 -21.64 72.92 -15.82
N ILE A 3 -20.44 73.14 -15.22
CA ILE A 3 -20.13 73.41 -13.78
C ILE A 3 -20.24 72.16 -12.86
N GLN A 4 -19.21 71.71 -12.13
CA GLN A 4 -18.64 72.42 -10.99
C GLN A 4 -17.20 72.01 -10.64
N SER A 5 -16.37 73.05 -10.45
CA SER A 5 -15.12 73.00 -9.71
C SER A 5 -15.39 72.94 -8.20
N ILE A 6 -14.72 72.06 -7.46
CA ILE A 6 -14.44 72.28 -6.04
C ILE A 6 -12.99 71.90 -5.78
N ARG A 7 -12.16 72.93 -5.55
CA ARG A 7 -10.90 72.81 -4.82
C ARG A 7 -11.24 72.59 -3.34
N SER A 8 -10.58 71.66 -2.67
CA SER A 8 -10.38 71.78 -1.22
C SER A 8 -8.98 71.31 -0.84
N ARG A 9 -8.42 72.10 0.08
CA ARG A 9 -7.03 72.17 0.52
C ARG A 9 -6.70 71.05 1.53
N VAL A 10 -5.45 70.63 1.45
CA VAL A 10 -4.49 70.45 2.57
C VAL A 10 -4.90 69.56 3.76
N GLY A 11 -4.05 68.56 3.98
CA GLY A 11 -3.49 68.31 5.31
C GLY A 11 -3.86 66.97 5.94
N ASN A 12 -2.94 66.01 5.93
CA ASN A 12 -2.15 65.69 7.13
C ASN A 12 -1.30 64.43 6.90
N ARG A 13 0.03 64.64 6.88
CA ARG A 13 1.02 63.58 6.96
C ARG A 13 0.90 62.91 8.33
N LYS A 14 0.47 61.66 8.38
CA LYS A 14 0.79 60.75 9.49
C LYS A 14 1.74 59.70 8.95
N VAL A 15 3.03 59.93 9.19
CA VAL A 15 4.10 58.96 8.98
C VAL A 15 3.85 57.84 9.99
N PHE A 16 3.41 56.67 9.52
CA PHE A 16 3.40 55.46 10.32
C PHE A 16 4.78 54.83 10.22
N THR A 17 5.56 54.94 11.29
CA THR A 17 6.82 54.20 11.44
C THR A 17 6.48 52.71 11.58
N ALA A 18 6.69 51.94 10.53
CA ALA A 18 6.54 50.49 10.54
C ALA A 18 7.75 49.86 11.25
N GLY A 19 7.55 49.36 12.46
CA GLY A 19 8.51 48.48 13.13
C GLY A 19 8.43 47.08 12.52
N PHE A 20 9.47 46.67 11.79
CA PHE A 20 9.62 45.29 11.31
C PHE A 20 10.09 44.41 12.47
N VAL A 21 9.20 43.57 13.01
CA VAL A 21 9.59 42.44 13.87
C VAL A 21 10.04 41.31 12.95
N ALA A 22 11.35 41.02 12.94
CA ALA A 22 11.89 39.89 12.21
C ALA A 22 11.54 38.59 12.94
N LEU A 23 10.57 37.83 12.40
CA LEU A 23 10.25 36.48 12.85
C LEU A 23 11.26 35.51 12.22
N LEU A 24 12.22 35.01 13.00
CA LEU A 24 13.10 33.91 12.60
C LEU A 24 12.27 32.61 12.54
N LEU A 25 11.78 32.23 11.36
CA LEU A 25 11.25 30.89 11.13
C LEU A 25 12.43 29.90 11.14
N ALA A 26 12.57 29.13 12.21
CA ALA A 26 13.39 27.92 12.17
C ALA A 26 12.76 26.94 11.17
N ALA A 27 13.40 26.75 10.02
CA ALA A 27 13.01 25.71 9.07
C ALA A 27 13.32 24.35 9.70
N ALA A 28 12.33 23.71 10.31
CA ALA A 28 12.47 22.32 10.72
C ALA A 28 12.67 21.46 9.45
N PRO A 29 13.64 20.53 9.43
CA PRO A 29 13.77 19.61 8.31
C PRO A 29 12.49 18.77 8.20
N PHE A 30 11.84 18.82 7.03
CA PHE A 30 10.76 17.89 6.70
C PHE A 30 11.37 16.51 6.49
N ALA A 31 10.98 15.53 7.31
CA ALA A 31 11.29 14.14 7.04
C ALA A 31 10.57 13.72 5.75
N ARG A 32 11.32 13.43 4.69
CA ARG A 32 10.77 12.74 3.52
C ARG A 32 10.69 11.26 3.88
N ALA A 33 9.48 10.71 3.92
CA ALA A 33 9.34 9.26 3.88
C ALA A 33 10.01 8.77 2.59
N GLY A 34 10.88 7.77 2.68
CA GLY A 34 11.37 7.11 1.48
C GLY A 34 10.18 6.46 0.79
N ASP A 35 9.98 6.77 -0.49
CA ASP A 35 9.01 6.05 -1.29
C ASP A 35 9.50 4.59 -1.37
N GLY A 36 8.75 3.66 -0.78
CA GLY A 36 9.08 2.24 -0.82
C GLY A 36 9.22 1.77 -2.27
N SER A 37 10.05 0.75 -2.51
CA SER A 37 10.14 0.17 -3.84
C SER A 37 8.78 -0.39 -4.26
N PRO A 38 8.26 -0.02 -5.46
CA PRO A 38 6.99 -0.55 -5.93
C PRO A 38 7.10 -2.07 -6.14
N VAL A 39 5.96 -2.77 -6.05
CA VAL A 39 5.91 -4.22 -6.33
C VAL A 39 5.99 -4.48 -7.83
N LEU A 40 4.97 -4.03 -8.58
CA LEU A 40 4.94 -4.09 -10.04
C LEU A 40 4.94 -2.70 -10.69
N ALA A 41 4.88 -1.65 -9.89
CA ALA A 41 4.82 -0.25 -10.34
C ALA A 41 3.59 0.05 -11.22
N THR A 42 2.45 -0.57 -10.91
CA THR A 42 1.18 -0.19 -11.53
C THR A 42 0.54 1.00 -10.82
N GLU A 43 -0.53 1.55 -11.40
CA GLU A 43 -1.33 2.61 -10.77
C GLU A 43 -2.16 2.11 -9.57
N ARG A 44 -2.12 0.82 -9.25
CA ARG A 44 -2.85 0.24 -8.13
C ARG A 44 -1.97 0.26 -6.89
N SER A 45 -2.60 0.45 -5.73
CA SER A 45 -1.93 0.23 -4.45
C SER A 45 -1.58 -1.24 -4.33
N GLU A 46 -0.28 -1.54 -4.29
CA GLU A 46 0.29 -2.88 -4.22
C GLU A 46 1.11 -3.02 -2.95
N SER A 47 1.04 -4.20 -2.33
CA SER A 47 1.74 -4.47 -1.07
C SER A 47 2.01 -5.97 -0.90
N ASN A 48 2.78 -6.32 0.13
CA ASN A 48 3.05 -7.70 0.54
C ASN A 48 3.54 -8.60 -0.62
N PRO A 49 4.62 -8.23 -1.33
CA PRO A 49 5.17 -9.05 -2.38
C PRO A 49 5.75 -10.35 -1.82
N ALA A 50 5.57 -11.44 -2.55
CA ALA A 50 6.25 -12.70 -2.35
C ALA A 50 6.73 -13.22 -3.71
N VAL A 51 7.93 -13.80 -3.75
CA VAL A 51 8.52 -14.29 -4.99
C VAL A 51 9.17 -15.66 -4.77
N SER A 52 9.09 -16.50 -5.78
CA SER A 52 9.81 -17.76 -5.88
C SER A 52 10.25 -17.96 -7.33
N ILE A 53 10.95 -19.05 -7.63
CA ILE A 53 11.23 -19.42 -9.02
C ILE A 53 9.89 -19.66 -9.73
N GLY A 54 9.63 -18.91 -10.81
CA GLY A 54 8.44 -19.09 -11.63
C GLY A 54 7.20 -18.30 -11.21
N TYR A 55 7.20 -17.64 -10.05
CA TYR A 55 6.00 -16.95 -9.54
C TYR A 55 6.31 -15.69 -8.73
N ILE A 56 5.46 -14.68 -8.91
CA ILE A 56 5.28 -13.55 -7.98
C ILE A 56 3.84 -13.52 -7.46
N ALA A 57 3.65 -13.16 -6.19
CA ALA A 57 2.36 -12.90 -5.58
C ALA A 57 2.36 -11.56 -4.83
N TRP A 58 1.22 -10.87 -4.79
CA TRP A 58 1.09 -9.57 -4.14
C TRP A 58 -0.36 -9.24 -3.79
N SER A 59 -0.54 -8.46 -2.74
CA SER A 59 -1.82 -7.82 -2.42
C SER A 59 -2.01 -6.57 -3.26
N GLN A 60 -3.23 -6.38 -3.76
CA GLN A 60 -3.56 -5.24 -4.59
C GLN A 60 -4.96 -4.72 -4.29
N ASN A 61 -5.08 -3.40 -4.13
CA ASN A 61 -6.37 -2.76 -3.94
C ASN A 61 -7.26 -2.90 -5.19
N SER A 62 -8.53 -3.15 -4.96
CA SER A 62 -9.52 -3.25 -6.02
C SER A 62 -9.92 -1.88 -6.56
N ALA A 63 -9.78 -1.70 -7.88
CA ALA A 63 -10.25 -0.50 -8.56
C ALA A 63 -11.77 -0.29 -8.42
N ALA A 64 -12.54 -1.39 -8.44
CA ALA A 64 -13.99 -1.37 -8.39
C ALA A 64 -14.53 -1.21 -6.96
N ARG A 65 -13.71 -1.51 -5.95
CA ARG A 65 -14.07 -1.47 -4.53
C ARG A 65 -12.91 -0.91 -3.73
N PRO A 66 -12.79 0.42 -3.60
CA PRO A 66 -11.72 1.03 -2.82
C PRO A 66 -11.65 0.43 -1.43
N ARG A 67 -10.44 0.20 -0.92
CA ARG A 67 -10.17 -0.46 0.38
C ARG A 67 -10.54 -1.96 0.44
N HIS A 68 -10.72 -2.61 -0.70
CA HIS A 68 -10.82 -4.06 -0.78
C HIS A 68 -9.53 -4.63 -1.37
N GLU A 69 -8.79 -5.41 -0.59
CA GLU A 69 -7.53 -6.03 -1.04
C GLU A 69 -7.76 -7.43 -1.63
N ASP A 70 -7.28 -7.63 -2.85
CA ASP A 70 -7.23 -8.93 -3.50
C ASP A 70 -5.79 -9.42 -3.61
N LEU A 71 -5.60 -10.70 -3.33
CA LEU A 71 -4.30 -11.35 -3.50
C LEU A 71 -4.22 -11.91 -4.91
N TYR A 72 -3.23 -11.47 -5.65
CA TYR A 72 -2.91 -11.97 -6.97
C TYR A 72 -1.64 -12.80 -6.93
N ALA A 73 -1.55 -13.77 -7.84
CA ALA A 73 -0.31 -14.43 -8.20
C ALA A 73 -0.16 -14.43 -9.72
N GLN A 74 1.07 -14.43 -10.19
CA GLN A 74 1.41 -14.40 -11.59
C GLN A 74 2.57 -15.37 -11.83
N PRO A 75 2.38 -16.40 -12.68
CA PRO A 75 3.49 -17.19 -13.17
C PRO A 75 4.32 -16.38 -14.17
N ASP A 76 5.61 -16.69 -14.26
CA ASP A 76 6.51 -16.05 -15.22
C ASP A 76 5.99 -16.21 -16.65
N GLY A 77 5.91 -15.10 -17.38
CA GLY A 77 5.42 -15.06 -18.75
C GLY A 77 3.91 -15.32 -18.93
N ALA A 78 3.14 -15.45 -17.84
CA ALA A 78 1.71 -15.69 -17.89
C ALA A 78 0.90 -14.54 -17.27
N ALA A 79 -0.41 -14.55 -17.50
CA ALA A 79 -1.32 -13.59 -16.89
C ALA A 79 -1.51 -13.89 -15.39
N LYS A 80 -1.70 -12.83 -14.60
CA LYS A 80 -2.04 -12.94 -13.18
C LYS A 80 -3.41 -13.56 -12.98
N PHE A 81 -3.60 -14.20 -11.82
CA PHE A 81 -4.88 -14.73 -11.36
C PHE A 81 -5.11 -14.38 -9.89
N LYS A 82 -6.39 -14.33 -9.49
CA LYS A 82 -6.79 -14.06 -8.11
C LYS A 82 -6.72 -15.33 -7.26
N VAL A 83 -6.13 -15.23 -6.07
CA VAL A 83 -5.89 -16.35 -5.14
C VAL A 83 -6.98 -16.46 -4.07
N ASN A 84 -7.37 -15.33 -3.47
CA ASN A 84 -8.38 -15.31 -2.41
C ASN A 84 -9.79 -15.66 -2.95
N ALA A 85 -10.63 -16.23 -2.09
CA ALA A 85 -11.97 -16.67 -2.49
C ALA A 85 -12.85 -15.49 -2.91
N PRO A 86 -13.91 -15.75 -3.70
CA PRO A 86 -14.98 -14.79 -3.89
C PRO A 86 -15.50 -14.25 -2.55
N ARG A 87 -15.75 -12.94 -2.48
CA ARG A 87 -16.28 -12.25 -1.29
C ARG A 87 -15.37 -12.35 -0.05
N THR A 88 -14.06 -12.39 -0.27
CA THR A 88 -13.03 -12.35 0.79
C THR A 88 -11.95 -11.34 0.40
N GLU A 89 -11.14 -10.93 1.36
CA GLU A 89 -9.91 -10.16 1.12
C GLU A 89 -8.68 -11.06 1.28
N GLY A 90 -7.60 -10.75 0.56
CA GLY A 90 -6.38 -11.54 0.54
C GLY A 90 -5.14 -10.71 0.83
N PHE A 91 -4.38 -11.13 1.83
CA PHE A 91 -3.12 -10.50 2.22
C PHE A 91 -1.96 -11.48 2.03
N GLY A 92 -1.02 -11.12 1.15
CA GLY A 92 0.12 -11.95 0.78
C GLY A 92 1.00 -12.32 1.97
N GLY A 93 1.48 -13.57 1.98
CA GLY A 93 2.49 -14.07 2.91
C GLY A 93 3.78 -14.37 2.17
N ASN A 94 4.15 -15.65 2.07
CA ASN A 94 5.39 -16.10 1.42
C ASN A 94 5.12 -17.27 0.47
N ILE A 95 6.03 -17.56 -0.45
CA ILE A 95 5.97 -18.69 -1.37
C ILE A 95 7.15 -19.61 -1.08
N ASP A 96 6.87 -20.89 -0.91
CA ASP A 96 7.88 -21.95 -0.90
C ASP A 96 7.53 -22.90 -2.05
N GLY A 97 8.45 -23.15 -2.98
CA GLY A 97 8.16 -23.88 -4.23
C GLY A 97 6.91 -23.30 -4.93
N SER A 98 5.88 -24.13 -5.14
CA SER A 98 4.58 -23.71 -5.68
C SER A 98 3.53 -23.39 -4.62
N THR A 99 3.82 -23.50 -3.32
CA THR A 99 2.83 -23.24 -2.26
C THR A 99 2.94 -21.82 -1.73
N LEU A 100 1.89 -21.03 -1.94
CA LEU A 100 1.69 -19.71 -1.35
C LEU A 100 0.96 -19.85 -0.01
N VAL A 101 1.54 -19.28 1.05
CA VAL A 101 0.83 -19.04 2.32
C VAL A 101 0.33 -17.60 2.35
N TYR A 102 -0.92 -17.41 2.78
CA TYR A 102 -1.54 -16.08 2.81
C TYR A 102 -2.62 -15.99 3.89
N THR A 103 -2.99 -14.76 4.26
CA THR A 103 -4.14 -14.54 5.14
C THR A 103 -5.37 -14.22 4.31
N GLN A 104 -6.48 -14.93 4.55
CA GLN A 104 -7.78 -14.64 3.95
C GLN A 104 -8.73 -14.07 4.99
N TRP A 105 -9.28 -12.89 4.72
CA TRP A 105 -10.25 -12.24 5.58
C TRP A 105 -11.68 -12.38 5.06
N ARG A 106 -12.60 -12.72 5.96
CA ARG A 106 -14.04 -12.73 5.69
C ARG A 106 -14.79 -12.29 6.94
N ASN A 107 -15.64 -11.26 6.81
CA ASN A 107 -16.49 -10.76 7.89
C ASN A 107 -15.72 -10.48 9.19
N GLY A 108 -14.56 -9.83 9.08
CA GLY A 108 -13.71 -9.49 10.24
C GLY A 108 -12.94 -10.66 10.85
N ARG A 109 -12.91 -11.83 10.21
CA ARG A 109 -12.11 -12.98 10.62
C ARG A 109 -11.05 -13.31 9.57
N GLY A 110 -9.79 -13.34 9.99
CA GLY A 110 -8.66 -13.74 9.17
C GLY A 110 -8.22 -15.16 9.50
N ASP A 111 -8.04 -15.99 8.48
CA ASP A 111 -7.42 -17.30 8.60
C ASP A 111 -6.17 -17.38 7.72
N ILE A 112 -5.17 -18.14 8.14
CA ILE A 112 -4.08 -18.56 7.26
C ILE A 112 -4.60 -19.63 6.30
N LYS A 113 -4.24 -19.49 5.02
CA LYS A 113 -4.59 -20.41 3.94
C LYS A 113 -3.34 -20.75 3.13
N PHE A 114 -3.38 -21.91 2.51
CA PHE A 114 -2.35 -22.38 1.60
C PHE A 114 -2.95 -22.59 0.21
N PHE A 115 -2.19 -22.25 -0.82
CA PHE A 115 -2.61 -22.34 -2.20
C PHE A 115 -1.47 -22.89 -3.06
N ASN A 116 -1.72 -23.96 -3.81
CA ASN A 116 -0.80 -24.45 -4.83
C ASN A 116 -0.96 -23.59 -6.09
N LEU A 117 0.10 -22.87 -6.47
CA LEU A 117 0.17 -21.97 -7.61
C LEU A 117 0.23 -22.69 -8.97
N GLU A 118 0.63 -23.96 -8.97
CA GLU A 118 0.68 -24.80 -10.16
C GLU A 118 -0.73 -25.31 -10.50
N ASP A 119 -1.35 -26.03 -9.56
CA ASP A 119 -2.68 -26.62 -9.74
C ASP A 119 -3.83 -25.61 -9.57
N ARG A 120 -3.52 -24.45 -8.99
CA ARG A 120 -4.48 -23.40 -8.62
C ARG A 120 -5.55 -23.88 -7.64
N THR A 121 -5.14 -24.70 -6.69
CA THR A 121 -6.00 -25.32 -5.68
C THR A 121 -5.61 -24.88 -4.27
N ARG A 122 -6.58 -24.93 -3.35
CA ARG A 122 -6.29 -24.76 -1.92
C ARG A 122 -5.82 -26.07 -1.33
N VAL A 123 -4.87 -25.98 -0.40
CA VAL A 123 -4.38 -27.12 0.38
C VAL A 123 -4.55 -26.84 1.87
N GLU A 124 -4.76 -27.91 2.66
CA GLU A 124 -5.04 -27.82 4.10
C GLU A 124 -3.82 -27.34 4.90
N SER A 125 -2.63 -27.83 4.56
CA SER A 125 -1.35 -27.31 5.06
C SER A 125 -0.20 -27.84 4.19
N ARG A 126 0.94 -27.13 4.18
CA ARG A 126 2.17 -27.64 3.56
C ARG A 126 2.96 -28.57 4.49
N VAL A 127 2.43 -28.92 5.67
CA VAL A 127 3.07 -29.92 6.53
C VAL A 127 2.78 -31.28 5.89
N PRO A 128 3.78 -31.99 5.33
CA PRO A 128 3.57 -33.38 4.98
C PRO A 128 3.11 -34.09 6.25
N GLU A 129 2.12 -34.98 6.16
CA GLU A 129 1.66 -35.79 7.30
C GLU A 129 2.80 -36.64 7.92
N ALA A 130 3.96 -36.72 7.25
CA ALA A 130 5.24 -37.03 7.87
C ALA A 130 5.66 -35.89 8.81
N GLY A 131 5.18 -35.98 10.04
CA GLY A 131 5.52 -35.06 11.13
C GLY A 131 7.01 -34.77 11.17
N TYR A 132 7.34 -33.49 11.28
CA TYR A 132 8.62 -33.06 11.85
C TYR A 132 8.67 -33.57 13.29
N ASP A 133 9.14 -34.80 13.50
CA ASP A 133 9.54 -35.26 14.82
C ASP A 133 10.88 -34.59 15.16
N ILE A 134 10.78 -33.42 15.78
CA ILE A 134 11.91 -32.65 16.32
C ILE A 134 12.77 -33.45 17.31
N ARG A 135 12.30 -34.60 17.81
CA ARG A 135 13.05 -35.47 18.73
C ARG A 135 13.95 -36.47 17.99
N ALA A 136 13.75 -36.70 16.70
CA ALA A 136 14.55 -37.62 15.90
C ALA A 136 15.90 -37.01 15.43
N GLN A 137 16.06 -35.69 15.47
CA GLN A 137 17.27 -34.99 15.04
C GLN A 137 18.28 -34.69 16.15
N LEU A 138 18.00 -35.10 17.40
CA LEU A 138 18.88 -34.91 18.56
C LEU A 138 19.51 -36.21 19.07
N ARG A 139 19.70 -37.21 18.19
CA ARG A 139 20.46 -38.43 18.52
C ARG A 139 21.69 -38.56 17.64
#